data_AF-Q12VB4-F1
#
_entry.id   AF-Q12VB4-F1
#
_cell.length_a   1.000
_cell.length_b   1.000
_cell.length_c   1.000
_cell.angle_alpha   90.00
_cell.angle_beta   90.00
_cell.angle_gamma   90.00
#
_symmetry.space_group_name_H-M   'P 1'
#
loop_
_entity.id
_entity.type
_entity.pdbx_description
1 polymer ?
#
loop_
_entity_poly.entity_id
_entity_poly.type
_entity_poly.pdbx_seq_one_letter_code
_entity_poly.pdbx_strand_id
1 'polypeptide(L)'
;MKIRKDKYTLRGLALILGMLVLGLILWQFQFYGGSAALIIIASILTVMFLHTATKPQEYFIRDERSVRINEKAGYHAFWILVMCIAILTMMDWFTEILYKDVSAPLYIIGMGSWVTLRWYYDKKGYETDP
;
A
#
# COMPACT_ATOMS: atom_id res chain seq x y z
N MET A 1 -19.11 17.93 4.90
CA MET A 1 -18.47 16.72 5.48
C MET A 1 -18.17 16.97 6.94
N LYS A 2 -18.60 16.09 7.86
CA LYS A 2 -18.25 16.19 9.28
C LYS A 2 -17.01 15.31 9.53
N ILE A 3 -15.87 15.94 9.80
CA ILE A 3 -14.61 15.24 10.09
C ILE A 3 -14.67 14.71 11.52
N ARG A 4 -14.36 13.42 11.72
CA ARG A 4 -14.26 12.82 13.06
C ARG A 4 -13.09 13.46 13.81
N LYS A 5 -13.34 13.97 15.02
CA LYS A 5 -12.31 14.56 15.89
C LYS A 5 -11.99 13.58 17.01
N ASP A 6 -11.23 12.53 16.71
CA ASP A 6 -10.71 11.61 17.73
C ASP A 6 -9.20 11.79 17.92
N LYS A 7 -8.66 11.25 19.01
CA LYS A 7 -7.23 11.30 19.35
C LYS A 7 -6.35 10.64 18.28
N TYR A 8 -6.86 9.62 17.59
CA TYR A 8 -6.13 8.88 16.56
C TYR A 8 -6.02 9.66 15.25
N THR A 9 -7.04 10.45 14.93
CA THR A 9 -7.17 11.33 13.78
C THR A 9 -6.20 12.50 13.96
N LEU A 10 -6.12 13.06 15.16
CA LEU A 10 -5.12 14.09 15.48
C LEU A 10 -3.68 13.55 15.34
N ARG A 11 -3.41 12.35 15.86
CA ARG A 11 -2.09 11.69 15.72
C ARG A 11 -1.73 11.39 14.26
N GLY A 12 -2.69 10.89 13.48
CA GLY A 12 -2.51 10.62 12.05
C GLY A 12 -2.19 11.90 11.27
N LEU A 13 -2.92 12.98 11.54
CA LEU A 13 -2.67 14.28 10.91
C LEU A 13 -1.30 14.86 11.30
N ALA A 14 -0.89 14.72 12.57
CA ALA A 14 0.42 15.13 13.04
C ALA A 14 1.56 14.35 12.35
N LEU A 15 1.40 13.04 12.16
CA LEU A 15 2.36 12.21 11.43
C LEU A 15 2.48 12.64 9.96
N ILE A 16 1.35 12.84 9.27
CA ILE A 16 1.34 13.26 7.86
C ILE A 16 2.03 14.62 7.70
N LEU A 17 1.70 15.59 8.54
CA LEU A 17 2.36 16.90 8.55
C LEU A 17 3.86 16.78 8.85
N GLY A 18 4.24 15.94 9.84
CA GLY A 18 5.63 15.69 10.18
C GLY A 18 6.43 15.13 8.99
N MET A 19 5.87 14.17 8.26
CA MET A 19 6.49 13.61 7.05
C MET A 19 6.65 14.65 5.94
N LEU A 20 5.66 15.51 5.75
CA LEU A 20 5.67 16.56 4.73
C LEU A 20 6.74 17.62 5.05
N VAL A 21 6.79 18.08 6.30
CA VAL A 21 7.82 19.03 6.77
C VAL A 21 9.22 18.41 6.68
N LEU A 22 9.39 17.16 7.10
CA LEU A 22 10.67 16.47 7.04
C LEU A 22 11.13 16.27 5.58
N GLY A 23 10.20 15.97 4.67
CA GLY A 23 10.47 15.92 3.23
C GLY A 23 10.97 17.25 2.68
N LEU A 24 10.35 18.37 3.06
CA LEU A 24 10.78 19.72 2.65
C LEU A 24 12.15 20.10 3.24
N ILE A 25 12.43 19.72 4.49
CA ILE A 25 13.74 19.95 5.12
C ILE A 25 14.82 19.18 4.36
N LEU A 26 14.61 17.89 4.08
CA LEU A 26 15.58 17.07 3.34
C LEU A 26 15.81 17.58 1.91
N TRP A 27 14.79 18.17 1.30
CA TRP A 27 14.92 18.81 -0.01
C TRP A 27 15.94 19.96 0.03
N GLN A 28 15.90 20.79 1.08
CA GLN A 28 16.86 21.89 1.26
C GLN A 28 18.31 21.38 1.41
N PHE A 29 18.48 20.21 2.03
CA PHE A 29 19.77 19.53 2.19
C PHE A 29 20.21 18.71 0.97
N GLN A 30 19.58 18.89 -0.20
CA GLN A 30 19.92 18.22 -1.47
C GLN A 30 19.68 16.70 -1.48
N PHE A 31 18.92 16.15 -0.52
CA PHE A 31 18.55 14.73 -0.50
C PHE A 31 17.30 14.43 -1.34
N TYR A 32 17.36 14.76 -2.64
CA TYR A 32 16.20 14.79 -3.54
C TYR A 32 15.38 13.50 -3.59
N GLY A 33 16.04 12.33 -3.63
CA GLY A 33 15.35 11.04 -3.72
C GLY A 33 14.51 10.75 -2.48
N GLY A 34 15.09 10.92 -1.29
CA GLY A 34 14.41 10.70 -0.02
C GLY A 34 13.31 11.74 0.24
N SER A 35 13.58 13.01 -0.09
CA SER A 35 12.58 14.07 0.03
C SER A 35 11.38 13.86 -0.90
N ALA A 36 11.62 13.50 -2.16
CA ALA A 36 10.55 13.24 -3.12
C ALA A 36 9.67 12.07 -2.67
N ALA A 37 10.27 10.98 -2.18
CA ALA A 37 9.54 9.83 -1.66
C ALA A 37 8.65 10.21 -0.46
N LEU A 38 9.17 10.98 0.50
CA LEU A 38 8.40 11.42 1.66
C LEU A 38 7.25 12.34 1.29
N ILE A 39 7.47 13.29 0.37
CA ILE A 39 6.42 14.20 -0.09
C ILE A 39 5.32 13.42 -0.79
N ILE A 40 5.67 12.52 -1.72
CA ILE A 40 4.69 11.68 -2.44
C ILE A 40 3.89 10.84 -1.45
N ILE A 41 4.55 10.14 -0.52
CA ILE A 41 3.87 9.31 0.48
C ILE A 41 2.96 10.15 1.37
N ALA A 42 3.42 11.32 1.84
CA ALA A 42 2.62 12.23 2.65
C ALA A 42 1.38 12.72 1.90
N SER A 43 1.50 13.03 0.59
CA SER A 43 0.37 13.42 -0.25
C SER A 43 -0.66 12.28 -0.38
N ILE A 44 -0.22 11.06 -0.68
CA ILE A 44 -1.12 9.90 -0.78
C ILE A 44 -1.82 9.64 0.57
N LEU A 45 -1.07 9.68 1.67
CA LEU A 45 -1.61 9.51 3.02
C LEU A 45 -2.63 10.60 3.37
N THR A 46 -2.44 11.84 2.90
CA THR A 46 -3.40 12.93 3.10
C THR A 46 -4.74 12.61 2.46
N VAL A 47 -4.74 12.10 1.23
CA VAL A 47 -5.97 11.70 0.53
C VAL A 47 -6.66 10.55 1.25
N MET A 48 -5.91 9.51 1.62
CA MET A 48 -6.43 8.36 2.38
C MET A 48 -7.00 8.78 3.75
N PHE A 49 -6.30 9.68 4.44
CA PHE A 49 -6.70 10.20 5.73
C PHE A 49 -7.99 11.02 5.63
N LEU A 50 -8.10 11.92 4.66
CA LEU A 50 -9.33 12.68 4.42
C LEU A 50 -10.50 11.74 4.11
N HIS A 51 -10.29 10.73 3.28
CA HIS A 51 -11.32 9.73 3.01
C HIS A 51 -11.76 9.01 4.29
N THR A 52 -10.80 8.54 5.08
CA THR A 52 -11.05 7.79 6.32
C THR A 52 -11.71 8.64 7.39
N ALA A 53 -11.26 9.88 7.59
CA ALA A 53 -11.76 10.80 8.61
C ALA A 53 -13.20 11.29 8.34
N THR A 54 -13.69 11.10 7.12
CA THR A 54 -15.08 11.41 6.73
C THR A 54 -16.05 10.26 6.91
N LYS A 55 -15.56 9.05 7.22
CA LYS A 55 -16.38 7.85 7.43
C LYS A 55 -16.60 7.60 8.94
N PRO A 56 -17.80 7.12 9.34
CA PRO A 56 -18.06 6.78 10.74
C PRO A 56 -17.25 5.55 11.18
N GLN A 57 -17.01 5.42 12.48
CA GLN A 57 -16.13 4.37 13.01
C GLN A 57 -16.64 2.95 12.74
N GLU A 58 -17.97 2.79 12.66
CA GLU A 58 -18.64 1.52 12.33
C GLU A 58 -18.25 0.95 10.96
N TYR A 59 -17.91 1.80 9.98
CA TYR A 59 -17.44 1.35 8.65
C TYR A 59 -16.09 0.61 8.71
N PHE A 60 -15.33 0.79 9.79
CA PHE A 60 -14.03 0.16 9.97
C PHE A 60 -14.10 -1.11 10.84
N ILE A 61 -15.30 -1.48 11.32
CA ILE A 61 -15.51 -2.78 11.94
C ILE A 61 -15.34 -3.82 10.84
N ARG A 62 -14.31 -4.65 10.99
CA ARG A 62 -13.86 -5.56 9.95
C ARG A 62 -14.81 -6.75 9.91
N ASP A 63 -15.56 -6.88 8.82
CA ASP A 63 -16.41 -8.04 8.58
C ASP A 63 -15.54 -9.29 8.36
N GLU A 64 -15.96 -10.44 8.87
CA GLU A 64 -15.26 -11.73 8.73
C GLU A 64 -15.02 -12.07 7.24
N ARG A 65 -15.97 -11.71 6.37
CA ARG A 65 -15.81 -11.84 4.92
C ARG A 65 -14.61 -11.03 4.40
N SER A 66 -14.48 -9.79 4.85
CA SER A 66 -13.38 -8.90 4.44
C SER A 66 -12.01 -9.40 4.92
N VAL A 67 -11.96 -10.04 6.09
CA VAL A 67 -10.74 -10.67 6.62
C VAL A 67 -10.32 -11.83 5.72
N ARG A 68 -11.25 -12.76 5.46
CA ARG A 68 -10.99 -13.96 4.67
C ARG A 68 -10.54 -13.65 3.24
N ILE A 69 -11.19 -12.68 2.59
CA ILE A 69 -10.80 -12.20 1.25
C ILE A 69 -9.36 -11.67 1.30
N ASN A 70 -9.03 -10.88 2.31
CA ASN A 70 -7.73 -10.25 2.41
C ASN A 70 -6.60 -11.24 2.69
N GLU A 71 -6.85 -12.24 3.53
CA GLU A 71 -5.91 -13.34 3.80
C GLU A 71 -5.68 -14.18 2.54
N LYS A 72 -6.74 -14.54 1.82
CA LYS A 72 -6.63 -15.32 0.59
C LYS A 72 -5.90 -14.56 -0.52
N ALA A 73 -6.26 -13.29 -0.74
CA ALA A 73 -5.58 -12.43 -1.69
C ALA A 73 -4.11 -12.22 -1.31
N GLY A 74 -3.82 -12.01 -0.03
CA GLY A 74 -2.46 -11.85 0.49
C GLY A 74 -1.61 -13.10 0.29
N TYR A 75 -2.15 -14.28 0.61
CA TYR A 75 -1.46 -15.56 0.42
C TYR A 75 -1.07 -15.78 -1.04
N HIS A 76 -1.99 -15.60 -1.98
CA HIS A 76 -1.70 -15.78 -3.40
C HIS A 76 -0.75 -14.71 -3.95
N ALA A 77 -0.92 -13.43 -3.55
CA ALA A 77 0.01 -12.37 -3.95
C ALA A 77 1.44 -12.62 -3.44
N PHE A 78 1.57 -13.15 -2.22
CA PHE A 78 2.85 -13.57 -1.67
C PHE A 78 3.50 -14.66 -2.53
N TRP A 79 2.76 -15.72 -2.89
CA TRP A 79 3.29 -16.78 -3.76
C TRP A 79 3.67 -16.28 -5.16
N ILE A 80 2.88 -15.37 -5.73
CA ILE A 80 3.24 -14.72 -7.01
C ILE A 80 4.57 -13.99 -6.88
N LEU A 81 4.76 -13.21 -5.81
CA LEU A 81 5.99 -12.48 -5.56
C LEU A 81 7.19 -13.42 -5.35
N VAL A 82 7.04 -14.50 -4.58
CA VAL A 82 8.07 -15.54 -4.41
C VAL A 82 8.45 -16.17 -5.74
N MET A 83 7.46 -16.50 -6.59
CA MET A 83 7.72 -17.04 -7.93
C MET A 83 8.45 -16.04 -8.82
N CYS A 84 8.08 -14.76 -8.80
CA CYS A 84 8.78 -13.72 -9.55
C CYS A 84 10.24 -13.59 -9.10
N ILE A 85 10.49 -13.58 -7.78
CA ILE A 85 11.86 -13.55 -7.25
C ILE A 85 12.64 -14.78 -7.68
N ALA A 86 12.07 -15.98 -7.60
CA ALA A 86 12.73 -17.21 -8.02
C ALA A 86 13.12 -17.19 -9.51
N ILE A 87 12.23 -16.71 -10.38
CA ILE A 87 12.51 -16.55 -11.82
C ILE A 87 13.66 -15.56 -12.03
N LEU A 88 13.64 -14.42 -11.33
CA LEU A 88 14.69 -13.40 -11.44
C LEU A 88 16.04 -13.93 -10.96
N THR A 89 16.07 -14.68 -9.86
CA THR A 89 17.30 -15.31 -9.37
C THR A 89 17.86 -16.30 -10.38
N MET A 90 17.00 -17.08 -11.06
CA MET A 90 17.46 -17.95 -12.15
C MET A 90 17.97 -17.17 -13.36
N MET A 91 17.34 -16.05 -13.71
CA MET A 91 17.79 -15.20 -14.81
C MET A 91 19.11 -14.51 -14.49
N ASP A 92 19.34 -14.12 -13.23
CA ASP A 92 20.58 -13.50 -12.78
C ASP A 92 21.81 -14.43 -12.94
N TRP A 93 21.59 -15.75 -12.94
CA TRP A 93 22.66 -16.70 -13.26
C TRP A 93 23.16 -16.61 -14.72
N PHE A 94 22.33 -16.06 -15.62
CA PHE A 94 22.63 -15.91 -17.04
C PHE A 94 22.80 -14.44 -17.47
N THR A 95 22.47 -13.48 -16.60
CA THR A 95 22.45 -12.03 -16.89
C THR A 95 22.85 -11.25 -15.65
N GLU A 96 23.63 -10.17 -15.76
CA GLU A 96 23.97 -9.34 -14.59
C GLU A 96 22.82 -8.38 -14.26
N ILE A 97 21.83 -8.86 -13.50
CA ILE A 97 20.63 -8.07 -13.18
C ILE A 97 20.85 -7.32 -11.87
N LEU A 98 20.86 -5.99 -11.94
CA LEU A 98 20.93 -5.16 -10.75
C LEU A 98 19.57 -5.11 -10.04
N TYR A 99 19.57 -5.33 -8.72
CA TYR A 99 18.37 -5.24 -7.88
C TYR A 99 17.61 -3.91 -8.04
N LYS A 100 18.34 -2.81 -8.25
CA LYS A 100 17.77 -1.47 -8.48
C LYS A 100 16.78 -1.46 -9.65
N ASP A 101 17.06 -2.21 -10.70
CA ASP A 101 16.29 -2.20 -11.94
C ASP A 101 15.02 -3.04 -11.82
N VAL A 102 14.99 -4.00 -10.89
CA VAL A 102 13.90 -4.97 -10.76
C VAL A 102 13.04 -4.76 -9.51
N SER A 103 13.56 -4.03 -8.52
CA SER A 103 12.85 -3.73 -7.27
C SER A 103 11.51 -3.01 -7.50
N ALA A 104 11.46 -2.01 -8.38
CA ALA A 104 10.23 -1.29 -8.70
C ALA A 104 9.20 -2.18 -9.44
N PRO A 105 9.56 -2.90 -10.52
CA PRO A 105 8.69 -3.89 -11.14
C PRO A 105 8.14 -4.93 -10.15
N LEU A 106 8.98 -5.49 -9.28
CA LEU A 106 8.56 -6.48 -8.28
C LEU A 106 7.52 -5.91 -7.31
N TYR A 107 7.70 -4.67 -6.85
CA TYR A 107 6.74 -4.00 -5.99
C TYR A 107 5.40 -3.80 -6.69
N ILE A 108 5.43 -3.39 -7.96
CA ILE A 108 4.22 -3.23 -8.78
C ILE A 108 3.50 -4.56 -8.97
N ILE A 109 4.23 -5.65 -9.26
CA ILE A 109 3.65 -6.98 -9.44
C ILE A 109 3.03 -7.48 -8.14
N GLY A 110 3.73 -7.38 -7.01
CA GLY A 110 3.23 -7.83 -5.70
C GLY A 110 1.96 -7.07 -5.28
N MET A 111 2.03 -5.74 -5.29
CA MET A 111 0.90 -4.89 -4.91
C MET A 111 -0.26 -4.99 -5.90
N GLY A 112 0.03 -5.00 -7.20
CA GLY A 112 -0.96 -5.16 -8.26
C GLY A 112 -1.70 -6.48 -8.16
N SER A 113 -0.97 -7.59 -7.95
CA SER A 113 -1.56 -8.92 -7.77
C SER A 113 -2.51 -8.96 -6.57
N TRP A 114 -2.11 -8.37 -5.44
CA TRP A 114 -2.97 -8.31 -4.26
C TRP A 114 -4.25 -7.52 -4.51
N VAL A 115 -4.16 -6.35 -5.14
CA VAL A 115 -5.34 -5.52 -5.47
C VAL A 115 -6.28 -6.25 -6.43
N THR A 116 -5.76 -6.86 -7.49
CA THR A 116 -6.55 -7.61 -8.47
C THR A 116 -7.22 -8.84 -7.85
N LEU A 117 -6.48 -9.61 -7.04
CA LEU A 117 -7.02 -10.80 -6.36
C LEU A 117 -8.07 -10.43 -5.32
N ARG A 118 -7.85 -9.34 -4.57
CA ARG A 118 -8.83 -8.83 -3.61
C ARG A 118 -10.13 -8.46 -4.32
N TRP A 119 -10.05 -7.74 -5.43
CA TRP A 119 -11.22 -7.39 -6.25
C TRP A 119 -11.91 -8.63 -6.82
N TYR A 120 -11.15 -9.61 -7.31
CA TYR A 120 -11.69 -10.86 -7.83
C TYR A 120 -12.44 -11.66 -6.77
N TYR A 121 -11.87 -11.84 -5.58
CA TYR A 121 -12.53 -12.57 -4.49
C TYR A 121 -13.71 -11.83 -3.89
N ASP A 122 -13.67 -10.49 -3.89
CA ASP A 122 -14.81 -9.67 -3.48
C ASP A 122 -16.02 -9.87 -4.39
N LYS A 123 -15.79 -9.86 -5.73
CA LYS A 123 -16.83 -10.18 -6.71
C LYS A 123 -17.30 -11.63 -6.64
N LYS A 124 -16.39 -12.59 -6.52
CA LYS A 124 -16.75 -14.01 -6.48
C LYS A 124 -17.54 -14.37 -5.22
N GLY A 125 -17.30 -13.69 -4.10
CA GLY A 125 -18.08 -13.87 -2.88
C GLY A 125 -19.55 -13.46 -3.03
N TYR A 126 -19.93 -12.68 -4.05
CA TYR A 126 -21.33 -12.38 -4.36
C TYR A 126 -22.04 -13.48 -5.13
N GLU A 127 -21.33 -14.36 -5.83
CA GLU A 127 -21.92 -15.42 -6.66
C GLU A 127 -22.14 -16.73 -5.89
N THR A 128 -21.60 -16.87 -4.68
CA THR A 128 -21.67 -18.09 -3.88
C THR A 128 -22.45 -17.95 -2.57
N ASP A 129 -23.07 -16.80 -2.31
CA ASP A 129 -24.08 -16.66 -1.25
C ASP A 129 -25.46 -16.95 -1.86
N PRO A 130 -26.15 -18.05 -1.47
CA PRO A 130 -27.55 -18.28 -1.82
C PRO A 130 -28.51 -17.27 -1.18
#